data_AF-A0A238WWW5-F1
#
_entry.id   AF-A0A238WWW5-F1
#
_cell.length_a   1.000
_cell.length_b   1.000
_cell.length_c   1.000
_cell.angle_alpha   90.00
_cell.angle_beta   90.00
_cell.angle_gamma   90.00
#
_symmetry.space_group_name_H-M   'P 1'
#
loop_
_entity.id
_entity.type
_entity.pdbx_description
1 polymer ?
#
loop_
_entity_poly.entity_id
_entity_poly.type
_entity_poly.pdbx_seq_one_letter_code
_entity_poly.pdbx_strand_id
1 'polypeptide(L)'
;MNSEQPNNRRIQLIVLAVVAVLAAAGLAFGLVKMTGSDGGSDQPEAKVTTTAPATQPRRVIAMVEHGEQHALLDFKVYPEGGQVTGTYTLVHFDGNGRKVEYPKAKPFNGMGTGSRFQLNDLGDRGPVTAELIEGETRLQFDQTFGVEELVWEKIDSTQVFDDKVTEYAKRFESCSKKHDYNPCEGVS
;
A
#
# COMPACT_ATOMS: atom_id res chain seq x y z
N MET A 1 -1.67 -52.03 21.43
CA MET A 1 -1.33 -50.67 21.91
C MET A 1 0.15 -50.65 22.17
N ASN A 2 0.91 -49.91 21.37
CA ASN A 2 2.28 -49.45 21.64
C ASN A 2 2.60 -48.44 20.52
N SER A 3 2.30 -47.16 20.79
CA SER A 3 2.78 -46.05 19.97
C SER A 3 4.16 -45.67 20.47
N GLU A 4 5.20 -46.01 19.71
CA GLU A 4 6.52 -45.42 19.84
C GLU A 4 6.48 -43.99 19.29
N GLN A 5 6.66 -43.00 20.17
CA GLN A 5 6.99 -41.63 19.79
C GLN A 5 8.48 -41.53 19.43
N PRO A 6 8.85 -41.00 18.26
CA PRO A 6 10.22 -40.58 18.02
C PRO A 6 10.54 -39.27 18.76
N ASN A 7 11.52 -39.43 19.64
CA ASN A 7 12.18 -38.48 20.52
C ASN A 7 13.03 -37.48 19.70
N ASN A 8 12.61 -36.23 19.55
CA ASN A 8 13.44 -35.19 18.93
C ASN A 8 14.15 -34.35 20.00
N ARG A 9 15.31 -34.86 20.42
CA ARG A 9 16.31 -34.11 21.21
C ARG A 9 17.14 -33.21 20.30
N ARG A 10 17.25 -31.93 20.72
CA ARG A 10 18.44 -31.06 20.65
C ARG A 10 18.97 -30.66 19.27
N ILE A 11 18.80 -29.38 18.92
CA ILE A 11 19.94 -28.50 18.57
C ILE A 11 19.68 -27.12 19.19
N GLN A 12 20.36 -26.83 20.30
CA GLN A 12 20.65 -25.46 20.71
C GLN A 12 21.83 -24.97 19.87
N LEU A 13 21.74 -23.76 19.32
CA LEU A 13 22.90 -22.96 18.96
C LEU A 13 22.59 -21.51 19.32
N ILE A 14 23.23 -21.06 20.39
CA ILE A 14 23.36 -19.67 20.78
C ILE A 14 24.74 -19.20 20.26
N VAL A 15 24.82 -17.91 19.96
CA VAL A 15 25.97 -16.99 20.07
C VAL A 15 26.62 -16.53 18.74
N LEU A 16 26.88 -15.22 18.74
CA LEU A 16 27.84 -14.38 17.99
C LEU A 16 27.26 -13.62 16.78
N ALA A 17 27.48 -12.32 16.61
CA ALA A 17 28.30 -11.35 17.35
C ALA A 17 27.80 -9.92 17.05
N VAL A 18 27.85 -9.06 18.06
CA VAL A 18 27.82 -7.60 17.86
C VAL A 18 29.19 -7.19 17.31
N VAL A 19 29.21 -6.61 16.12
CA VAL A 19 30.34 -5.80 15.65
C VAL A 19 29.78 -4.43 15.29
N ALA A 20 30.00 -3.47 16.18
CA ALA A 20 29.91 -2.07 15.86
C ALA A 20 31.12 -1.70 14.99
N VAL A 21 30.90 -1.23 13.77
CA VAL A 21 31.88 -0.43 13.04
C VAL A 21 31.32 0.97 12.89
N LEU A 22 31.79 1.87 13.76
CA LEU A 22 31.78 3.31 13.53
C LEU A 22 32.69 3.59 12.34
N ALA A 23 32.11 3.80 11.16
CA ALA A 23 32.82 4.42 10.05
C ALA A 23 32.67 5.94 10.17
N ALA A 24 33.61 6.56 10.88
CA ALA A 24 33.95 7.95 10.66
C ALA A 24 34.65 8.06 9.30
N ALA A 25 33.94 8.55 8.29
CA ALA A 25 34.48 9.16 7.09
C ALA A 25 33.72 10.50 6.95
N GLY A 26 34.35 11.66 6.98
CA GLY A 26 35.64 11.98 6.41
C GLY A 26 35.39 13.03 5.34
N LEU A 27 35.48 14.30 5.76
CA LEU A 27 35.93 15.46 4.99
C LEU A 27 35.72 15.42 3.47
N ALA A 28 34.67 16.08 2.98
CA ALA A 28 34.75 16.73 1.68
C ALA A 28 35.32 18.14 1.88
N PHE A 29 36.62 18.26 1.56
CA PHE A 29 37.32 19.52 1.32
C PHE A 29 36.55 20.38 0.30
N GLY A 30 35.88 21.43 0.78
CA GLY A 30 35.53 22.59 -0.04
C GLY A 30 36.68 23.59 -0.02
N LEU A 31 37.69 23.36 -0.86
CA LEU A 31 38.79 24.29 -1.07
C LEU A 31 38.25 25.46 -1.93
N VAL A 32 37.71 26.50 -1.30
CA VAL A 32 37.49 27.80 -1.96
C VAL A 32 38.57 28.75 -1.46
N LYS A 33 39.60 28.92 -2.29
CA LYS A 33 40.48 30.08 -2.23
C LYS A 33 39.66 31.28 -2.73
N MET A 34 39.35 32.23 -1.85
CA MET A 34 39.19 33.63 -2.25
C MET A 34 39.84 34.52 -1.20
N THR A 35 40.93 35.13 -1.62
CA THR A 35 41.53 36.33 -1.04
C THR A 35 40.55 37.50 -1.19
N GLY A 36 40.29 38.25 -0.12
CA GLY A 36 39.58 39.53 -0.20
C GLY A 36 39.03 40.01 1.14
N SER A 37 39.54 41.15 1.59
CA SER A 37 39.09 41.93 2.75
C SER A 37 37.67 42.48 2.58
N ASP A 38 37.04 42.72 3.74
CA ASP A 38 35.96 43.66 4.06
C ASP A 38 34.51 43.36 3.64
N GLY A 39 33.65 43.24 4.67
CA GLY A 39 32.29 43.79 4.63
C GLY A 39 31.13 42.79 4.60
N GLY A 40 30.33 42.81 5.68
CA GLY A 40 28.89 42.51 5.60
C GLY A 40 28.49 41.03 5.73
N SER A 41 28.34 40.57 6.96
CA SER A 41 27.61 39.35 7.31
C SER A 41 26.10 39.57 7.15
N ASP A 42 25.50 39.00 6.10
CA ASP A 42 24.09 38.63 6.03
C ASP A 42 23.91 37.58 4.92
N GLN A 43 24.26 36.33 5.21
CA GLN A 43 23.92 35.20 4.35
C GLN A 43 22.82 34.38 5.04
N PRO A 44 21.64 34.19 4.43
CA PRO A 44 20.59 33.40 5.04
C PRO A 44 21.05 31.94 5.13
N GLU A 45 21.17 31.44 6.36
CA GLU A 45 21.39 30.02 6.61
C GLU A 45 20.25 29.22 5.96
N ALA A 46 20.59 28.46 4.91
CA ALA A 46 19.70 27.45 4.38
C ALA A 46 19.46 26.43 5.49
N LYS A 47 18.29 26.51 6.13
CA LYS A 47 17.82 25.57 7.13
C LYS A 47 17.57 24.23 6.44
N VAL A 48 18.62 23.43 6.27
CA VAL A 48 18.52 22.03 5.87
C VAL A 48 17.77 21.32 7.00
N THR A 49 16.47 21.15 6.82
CA THR A 49 15.63 20.41 7.75
C THR A 49 15.83 18.93 7.42
N THR A 50 16.91 18.34 7.94
CA THR A 50 17.15 16.90 7.83
C THR A 50 16.21 16.21 8.81
N THR A 51 15.00 15.88 8.37
CA THR A 51 14.10 15.00 9.12
C THR A 51 14.76 13.63 9.22
N ALA A 52 14.86 13.09 10.45
CA ALA A 52 15.39 11.76 10.67
C ALA A 52 14.56 10.73 9.86
N PRO A 53 15.19 9.71 9.24
CA PRO A 53 14.47 8.66 8.52
C PRO A 53 13.44 8.00 9.42
N ALA A 54 12.21 7.81 8.91
CA ALA A 54 11.18 7.06 9.61
C ALA A 54 11.67 5.63 9.88
N THR A 55 11.48 5.11 11.08
CA THR A 55 11.95 3.76 11.47
C THR A 55 10.87 2.68 11.32
N GLN A 56 9.61 3.07 11.09
CA GLN A 56 8.49 2.15 10.98
C GLN A 56 7.93 2.11 9.55
N PRO A 57 7.46 0.94 9.08
CA PRO A 57 6.76 0.85 7.81
C PRO A 57 5.51 1.72 7.78
N ARG A 58 5.34 2.52 6.73
CA ARG A 58 4.11 3.29 6.51
C ARG A 58 3.08 2.42 5.79
N ARG A 59 1.90 2.26 6.39
CA ARG A 59 0.78 1.54 5.75
C ARG A 59 -0.08 2.50 4.93
N VAL A 60 -0.55 2.04 3.77
CA VAL A 60 -1.52 2.73 2.91
C VAL A 60 -2.62 1.74 2.57
N ILE A 61 -3.87 2.15 2.77
CA ILE A 61 -5.06 1.37 2.42
C ILE A 61 -5.92 2.27 1.53
N ALA A 62 -6.27 1.80 0.34
CA ALA A 62 -7.09 2.56 -0.58
C ALA A 62 -8.13 1.66 -1.24
N MET A 63 -9.32 2.19 -1.49
CA MET A 63 -10.40 1.48 -2.16
C MET A 63 -11.02 2.30 -3.28
N VAL A 64 -11.72 1.60 -4.16
CA VAL A 64 -12.55 2.22 -5.18
C VAL A 64 -13.77 1.36 -5.46
N GLU A 65 -14.85 2.00 -5.89
CA GLU A 65 -16.11 1.39 -6.31
C GLU A 65 -16.41 1.87 -7.74
N HIS A 66 -16.74 0.94 -8.64
CA HIS A 66 -17.22 1.28 -9.98
C HIS A 66 -18.25 0.23 -10.41
N GLY A 67 -19.53 0.63 -10.47
CA GLY A 67 -20.64 -0.27 -10.74
C GLY A 67 -20.67 -1.47 -9.78
N GLU A 68 -20.58 -2.67 -10.33
CA GLU A 68 -20.59 -3.94 -9.58
C GLU A 68 -19.22 -4.34 -9.02
N GLN A 69 -18.18 -3.51 -9.18
CA GLN A 69 -16.81 -3.81 -8.77
C GLN A 69 -16.39 -2.98 -7.57
N HIS A 70 -15.81 -3.64 -6.58
CA HIS A 70 -15.22 -3.02 -5.40
C HIS A 70 -13.78 -3.53 -5.26
N ALA A 71 -12.81 -2.63 -5.23
CA ALA A 71 -11.41 -2.97 -5.15
C ALA A 71 -10.74 -2.38 -3.90
N LEU A 72 -9.75 -3.10 -3.36
CA LEU A 72 -8.96 -2.72 -2.20
C LEU A 72 -7.48 -2.98 -2.47
N LEU A 73 -6.66 -1.98 -2.16
CA LEU A 73 -5.23 -2.11 -1.96
C LEU A 73 -4.91 -1.90 -0.48
N ASP A 74 -4.10 -2.78 0.09
CA ASP A 74 -3.53 -2.65 1.42
C ASP A 74 -2.04 -2.99 1.36
N PHE A 75 -1.17 -2.02 1.60
CA PHE A 75 0.27 -2.21 1.49
C PHE A 75 1.06 -1.42 2.52
N LYS A 76 2.29 -1.88 2.73
CA LYS A 76 3.29 -1.25 3.58
C LYS A 76 4.48 -0.83 2.74
N VAL A 77 4.99 0.35 3.05
CA VAL A 77 6.22 0.92 2.51
C VAL A 77 7.27 0.87 3.61
N TYR A 78 8.32 0.10 3.41
CA TYR A 78 9.41 -0.05 4.37
C TYR A 78 10.41 1.09 4.18
N PRO A 79 10.86 1.75 5.27
CA PRO A 79 11.72 2.92 5.18
C PRO A 79 13.10 2.60 4.62
N GLU A 80 13.63 1.41 4.90
CA GLU A 80 14.89 0.94 4.35
C GLU A 80 14.68 0.44 2.92
N GLY A 81 15.33 1.11 1.97
CA GLY A 81 15.26 0.74 0.55
C GLY A 81 13.92 1.01 -0.12
N GLY A 82 12.88 1.46 0.60
CA GLY A 82 11.58 1.81 0.00
C GLY A 82 10.77 0.61 -0.45
N GLN A 83 11.06 -0.60 0.03
CA GLN A 83 10.35 -1.81 -0.41
C GLN A 83 8.85 -1.71 -0.13
N VAL A 84 8.02 -2.12 -1.09
CA VAL A 84 6.56 -2.23 -0.93
C VAL A 84 6.16 -3.70 -0.90
N THR A 85 5.30 -4.06 0.06
CA THR A 85 4.58 -5.34 0.08
C THR A 85 3.12 -5.09 0.40
N GLY A 86 2.22 -5.80 -0.29
CA GLY A 86 0.80 -5.58 -0.11
C GLY A 86 -0.08 -6.66 -0.71
N THR A 87 -1.37 -6.42 -0.59
CA THR A 87 -2.42 -7.28 -1.12
C THR A 87 -3.44 -6.47 -1.89
N TYR A 88 -3.87 -7.01 -3.02
CA TYR A 88 -4.95 -6.50 -3.84
C TYR A 88 -6.16 -7.43 -3.76
N THR A 89 -7.34 -6.87 -3.52
CA THR A 89 -8.61 -7.60 -3.49
C THR A 89 -9.57 -6.96 -4.48
N LEU A 90 -10.22 -7.78 -5.30
CA LEU A 90 -11.31 -7.37 -6.17
C LEU A 90 -12.55 -8.20 -5.82
N VAL A 91 -13.65 -7.50 -5.58
CA VAL A 91 -14.98 -8.11 -5.41
C VAL A 91 -15.83 -7.67 -6.58
N HIS A 92 -16.43 -8.64 -7.25
CA HIS A 92 -17.41 -8.42 -8.31
C HIS A 92 -18.76 -9.00 -7.90
N PHE A 93 -19.82 -8.25 -8.14
CA PHE A 93 -21.20 -8.69 -7.95
C PHE A 93 -21.82 -9.05 -9.30
N ASP A 94 -22.66 -10.09 -9.34
CA ASP A 94 -23.55 -10.27 -10.49
C ASP A 94 -24.72 -9.27 -10.43
N GLY A 95 -25.49 -9.19 -11.52
CA GLY A 95 -26.67 -8.34 -11.60
C GLY A 95 -27.81 -8.69 -10.62
N ASN A 96 -27.66 -9.73 -9.80
CA ASN A 96 -28.56 -10.08 -8.69
C ASN A 96 -27.94 -9.81 -7.32
N GLY A 97 -26.79 -9.13 -7.27
CA GLY A 97 -26.07 -8.77 -6.05
C GLY A 97 -25.37 -9.94 -5.36
N ARG A 98 -25.19 -11.08 -6.03
CA ARG A 98 -24.38 -12.16 -5.50
C ARG A 98 -22.92 -11.90 -5.83
N LYS A 99 -22.04 -12.11 -4.86
CA LYS A 99 -20.60 -12.06 -5.11
C LYS A 99 -20.22 -13.21 -6.04
N VAL A 100 -19.72 -12.87 -7.22
CA VAL A 100 -19.17 -13.84 -8.17
C VAL A 100 -17.73 -14.08 -7.76
N GLU A 101 -17.45 -15.28 -7.24
CA GLU A 101 -16.15 -15.81 -6.80
C GLU A 101 -15.11 -14.79 -6.25
N TYR A 102 -14.83 -14.89 -4.96
CA TYR A 102 -13.67 -14.21 -4.36
C TYR A 102 -12.36 -14.78 -4.90
N PRO A 103 -11.53 -14.03 -5.64
CA PRO A 103 -10.11 -14.34 -5.60
C PRO A 103 -9.62 -14.11 -4.17
N LYS A 104 -8.75 -15.02 -3.69
CA LYS A 104 -7.90 -14.73 -2.54
C LYS A 104 -7.18 -13.41 -2.82
N ALA A 105 -7.01 -12.60 -1.78
CA ALA A 105 -6.20 -11.38 -1.88
C ALA A 105 -4.88 -11.69 -2.58
N LYS A 106 -4.63 -11.02 -3.71
CA LYS A 106 -3.46 -11.26 -4.56
C LYS A 106 -2.28 -10.50 -3.96
N PRO A 107 -1.19 -11.18 -3.55
CA PRO A 107 -0.02 -10.47 -3.08
C PRO A 107 0.63 -9.70 -4.22
N PHE A 108 1.21 -8.55 -3.89
CA PHE A 108 2.03 -7.77 -4.79
C PHE A 108 3.23 -7.17 -4.05
N ASN A 109 4.23 -6.73 -4.82
CA ASN A 109 5.42 -6.08 -4.32
C ASN A 109 5.68 -4.78 -5.09
N GLY A 110 6.71 -4.04 -4.70
CA GLY A 110 7.06 -2.80 -5.39
C GLY A 110 8.14 -2.01 -4.70
N MET A 111 8.26 -0.76 -5.10
CA MET A 111 9.17 0.24 -4.55
C MET A 111 8.42 1.55 -4.30
N GLY A 112 8.78 2.28 -3.26
CA GLY A 112 8.10 3.49 -2.84
C GLY A 112 9.07 4.51 -2.28
N THR A 113 8.84 5.79 -2.60
CA THR A 113 9.62 6.90 -2.04
C THR A 113 8.71 8.12 -1.92
N GLY A 114 8.65 8.71 -0.72
CA GLY A 114 7.76 9.85 -0.47
C GLY A 114 6.30 9.50 -0.75
N SER A 115 5.64 10.23 -1.64
CA SER A 115 4.25 9.99 -2.05
C SER A 115 4.10 9.01 -3.23
N ARG A 116 5.19 8.57 -3.86
CA ARG A 116 5.15 7.83 -5.12
C ARG A 116 5.53 6.36 -4.96
N PHE A 117 4.84 5.48 -5.68
CA PHE A 117 5.01 4.04 -5.63
C PHE A 117 5.05 3.46 -7.04
N GLN A 118 5.89 2.45 -7.24
CA GLN A 118 5.83 1.54 -8.37
C GLN A 118 5.39 0.18 -7.83
N LEU A 119 4.24 -0.29 -8.27
CA LEU A 119 3.57 -1.49 -7.80
C LEU A 119 3.63 -2.55 -8.89
N ASN A 120 4.34 -3.64 -8.63
CA ASN A 120 4.49 -4.76 -9.55
C ASN A 120 3.34 -5.75 -9.36
N ASP A 121 3.15 -6.65 -10.32
CA ASP A 121 2.21 -7.78 -10.21
C ASP A 121 0.72 -7.42 -10.02
N LEU A 122 0.34 -6.14 -10.20
CA LEU A 122 -1.05 -5.69 -10.12
C LEU A 122 -1.81 -5.81 -11.46
N GLY A 123 -1.18 -5.45 -12.58
CA GLY A 123 -1.79 -5.47 -13.91
C GLY A 123 -0.99 -6.29 -14.93
N ASP A 124 -1.61 -6.61 -16.05
CA ASP A 124 -1.01 -7.45 -17.10
C ASP A 124 0.00 -6.69 -17.99
N ARG A 125 0.05 -5.36 -17.88
CA ARG A 125 0.85 -4.47 -18.73
C ARG A 125 2.19 -4.06 -18.09
N GLY A 126 2.56 -4.69 -16.98
CA GLY A 126 3.75 -4.35 -16.21
C GLY A 126 3.43 -3.54 -14.95
N PRO A 127 4.46 -2.92 -14.34
CA PRO A 127 4.29 -2.16 -13.10
C PRO A 127 3.31 -1.01 -13.26
N VAL A 128 2.49 -0.78 -12.23
CA VAL A 128 1.58 0.35 -12.12
C VAL A 128 2.25 1.41 -11.25
N THR A 129 2.26 2.67 -11.68
CA THR A 129 2.73 3.77 -10.85
C THR A 129 1.56 4.37 -10.09
N ALA A 130 1.74 4.65 -8.80
CA ALA A 130 0.76 5.31 -7.96
C ALA A 130 1.36 6.50 -7.22
N GLU A 131 0.55 7.52 -6.94
CA GLU A 131 0.95 8.72 -6.20
C GLU A 131 -0.13 9.13 -5.19
N LEU A 132 0.28 9.42 -3.95
CA LEU A 132 -0.57 10.07 -2.96
C LEU A 132 -0.77 11.54 -3.34
N ILE A 133 -2.02 11.92 -3.57
CA ILE A 133 -2.44 13.28 -3.94
C ILE A 133 -3.41 13.84 -2.89
N GLU A 134 -3.83 15.09 -3.08
CA GLU A 134 -4.87 15.74 -2.26
C GLU A 134 -4.60 15.66 -0.74
N GLY A 135 -3.39 16.01 -0.32
CA GLY A 135 -3.02 15.91 1.10
C GLY A 135 -2.94 14.47 1.61
N GLU A 136 -2.59 13.52 0.73
CA GLU A 136 -2.51 12.08 1.01
C GLU A 136 -3.84 11.40 1.32
N THR A 137 -4.95 11.95 0.83
CA THR A 137 -6.30 11.38 1.00
C THR A 137 -6.71 10.49 -0.18
N ARG A 138 -6.02 10.59 -1.32
CA ARG A 138 -6.29 9.78 -2.50
C ARG A 138 -5.01 9.21 -3.10
N LEU A 139 -5.16 8.08 -3.77
CA LEU A 139 -4.10 7.38 -4.49
C LEU A 139 -4.42 7.40 -5.98
N GLN A 140 -3.64 8.14 -6.77
CA GLN A 140 -3.81 8.25 -8.22
C GLN A 140 -2.86 7.30 -8.95
N PHE A 141 -3.36 6.60 -9.96
CA PHE A 141 -2.61 5.67 -10.81
C PHE A 141 -2.33 6.26 -12.20
N ASP A 142 -1.27 5.78 -12.84
CA ASP A 142 -0.94 6.09 -14.24
C ASP A 142 -1.74 5.26 -15.25
N GLN A 143 -2.33 4.14 -14.81
CA GLN A 143 -3.20 3.28 -15.60
C GLN A 143 -4.21 2.55 -14.72
N THR A 144 -5.32 2.12 -15.32
CA THR A 144 -6.33 1.29 -14.65
C THR A 144 -5.88 -0.18 -14.59
N PHE A 145 -6.31 -0.87 -13.54
CA PHE A 145 -6.13 -2.32 -13.39
C PHE A 145 -7.27 -2.87 -12.52
N GLY A 146 -7.93 -3.93 -12.99
CA GLY A 146 -9.05 -4.57 -12.30
C GLY A 146 -10.35 -3.77 -12.24
N VAL A 147 -10.28 -2.45 -12.04
CA VAL A 147 -11.40 -1.50 -12.03
C VAL A 147 -11.04 -0.30 -12.92
N GLU A 148 -12.01 0.24 -13.66
CA GLU A 148 -11.82 1.34 -14.61
C GLU A 148 -11.72 2.73 -13.94
N GLU A 149 -10.99 2.82 -12.84
CA GLU A 149 -10.81 4.06 -12.07
C GLU A 149 -9.33 4.33 -11.79
N LEU A 150 -8.91 5.57 -12.05
CA LEU A 150 -7.53 6.01 -11.85
C LEU A 150 -7.28 6.61 -10.47
N VAL A 151 -8.32 7.00 -9.72
CA VAL A 151 -8.17 7.68 -8.44
C VAL A 151 -8.95 6.93 -7.37
N TRP A 152 -8.23 6.42 -6.37
CA TRP A 152 -8.79 5.60 -5.30
C TRP A 152 -8.76 6.37 -3.99
N GLU A 153 -9.78 6.18 -3.16
CA GLU A 153 -9.91 6.84 -1.87
C GLU A 153 -9.10 6.09 -0.82
N LYS A 154 -8.28 6.83 -0.05
CA LYS A 154 -7.58 6.25 1.10
C LYS A 154 -8.56 6.09 2.25
N ILE A 155 -8.57 4.91 2.85
CA ILE A 155 -9.46 4.56 3.96
C ILE A 155 -8.66 4.21 5.22
N ASP A 156 -9.29 4.34 6.38
CA ASP A 156 -8.62 4.12 7.66
C ASP A 156 -8.37 2.64 7.97
N SER A 157 -9.19 1.74 7.42
CA SER A 157 -9.08 0.30 7.68
C SER A 157 -9.75 -0.55 6.60
N THR A 158 -9.38 -1.84 6.54
CA THR A 158 -10.04 -2.82 5.67
C THR A 158 -11.50 -3.07 6.06
N GLN A 159 -11.89 -2.78 7.31
CA GLN A 159 -13.28 -2.90 7.75
C GLN A 159 -14.20 -1.94 6.99
N VAL A 160 -13.72 -0.73 6.66
CA VAL A 160 -14.49 0.23 5.85
C VAL A 160 -14.83 -0.37 4.48
N PHE A 161 -13.88 -1.07 3.86
CA PHE A 161 -14.11 -1.80 2.62
C PHE A 161 -15.12 -2.95 2.80
N ASP A 162 -14.95 -3.77 3.83
CA ASP A 162 -15.87 -4.89 4.11
C ASP A 162 -17.31 -4.43 4.37
N ASP A 163 -17.47 -3.30 5.07
CA ASP A 163 -18.76 -2.67 5.34
C ASP A 163 -19.40 -2.17 4.04
N LYS A 164 -18.64 -1.53 3.15
CA LYS A 164 -19.11 -1.06 1.84
C LYS A 164 -19.57 -2.19 0.94
N VAL A 165 -18.75 -3.24 0.82
CA VAL A 165 -19.11 -4.45 0.09
C VAL A 165 -20.38 -5.09 0.67
N THR A 166 -20.54 -5.11 1.99
CA THR A 166 -21.74 -5.63 2.65
C THR A 166 -22.95 -4.74 2.41
N GLU A 167 -22.79 -3.43 2.46
CA GLU A 167 -23.84 -2.45 2.16
C GLU A 167 -24.37 -2.59 0.73
N TYR A 168 -23.47 -2.75 -0.24
CA TYR A 168 -23.84 -2.99 -1.64
C TYR A 168 -24.68 -4.26 -1.80
N ALA A 169 -24.22 -5.38 -1.21
CA ALA A 169 -24.92 -6.67 -1.28
C ALA A 169 -26.36 -6.61 -0.73
N LYS A 170 -26.58 -5.85 0.36
CA LYS A 170 -27.90 -5.70 1.00
C LYS A 170 -28.96 -5.11 0.08
N ARG A 171 -28.58 -4.32 -0.93
CA ARG A 171 -29.52 -3.71 -1.89
C ARG A 171 -30.35 -4.78 -2.61
N PHE A 172 -29.76 -5.95 -2.83
CA PHE A 172 -30.37 -7.06 -3.55
C PHE A 172 -31.08 -8.08 -2.66
N GLU A 173 -30.89 -8.04 -1.33
CA GLU A 173 -31.64 -8.89 -0.39
C GLU A 173 -33.15 -8.62 -0.47
N SER A 174 -33.53 -7.37 -0.74
CA SER A 174 -34.93 -6.95 -0.94
C SER A 174 -35.56 -7.56 -2.21
N CYS A 175 -34.76 -7.86 -3.23
CA CYS A 175 -35.20 -8.40 -4.52
C CYS A 175 -35.44 -9.92 -4.49
N SER A 176 -34.97 -10.61 -3.45
CA SER A 176 -35.14 -12.06 -3.26
C SER A 176 -36.47 -12.46 -2.57
N LYS A 177 -37.23 -11.48 -2.05
CA LYS A 177 -38.55 -11.71 -1.48
C LYS A 177 -39.59 -11.69 -2.60
N LYS A 178 -40.05 -12.88 -2.99
CA LYS A 178 -41.13 -13.18 -3.95
C LYS A 178 -42.11 -12.02 -4.18
N HIS A 179 -42.00 -11.38 -5.33
CA HIS A 179 -43.10 -10.63 -5.94
C HIS A 179 -43.26 -11.12 -7.38
N ASP A 180 -44.50 -11.24 -7.85
CA ASP A 180 -44.87 -11.70 -9.21
C ASP A 180 -44.48 -10.70 -10.33
N TYR A 181 -43.58 -9.75 -10.04
CA TYR A 181 -43.09 -8.71 -10.94
C TYR A 181 -41.57 -8.59 -10.76
N ASN A 182 -40.82 -8.48 -11.86
CA ASN A 182 -39.36 -8.34 -11.85
C ASN A 182 -38.97 -6.93 -11.33
N PRO A 183 -38.45 -6.79 -10.10
CA PRO A 183 -38.24 -5.48 -9.48
C PRO A 183 -36.94 -4.79 -9.93
N CYS A 184 -36.16 -5.44 -10.82
CA CYS A 184 -34.83 -4.97 -11.24
C CYS A 184 -34.80 -4.30 -12.62
N GLU A 185 -35.94 -4.01 -13.25
CA GLU A 185 -35.95 -3.15 -14.44
C GLU A 185 -35.60 -1.71 -14.04
N GLY A 186 -34.39 -1.26 -14.40
CA GLY A 186 -33.98 0.15 -14.33
C GLY A 186 -32.97 0.53 -13.23
N VAL A 187 -32.29 -0.45 -12.62
CA VAL A 187 -31.20 -0.17 -11.64
C VAL A 187 -29.79 -0.22 -12.28
N SER A 188 -29.71 -0.18 -13.62
CA SER A 188 -28.46 -0.14 -14.38
C SER A 188 -27.89 1.25 -14.52
#